data_AF-A0A093XW82-F1
#
_entry.id   AF-A0A093XW82-F1
#
_cell.length_a   1.000
_cell.length_b   1.000
_cell.length_c   1.000
_cell.angle_alpha   90.00
_cell.angle_beta   90.00
_cell.angle_gamma   90.00
#
_symmetry.space_group_name_H-M   'P 1'
#
loop_
_entity.id
_entity.type
_entity.pdbx_description
1 polymer ?
#
loop_
_entity_poly.entity_id
_entity_poly.type
_entity_poly.pdbx_seq_one_letter_code
_entity_poly.pdbx_strand_id
1 'polypeptide(L)'
;MHITIDPGTGTEQPPTPAPSFPDLHIINPTSTHTHTAILLHGRGSNGPEFAEELIEDTKLPEDPTLPQRFPSWRFVFPSSRELWSTVFEEDIPAWFEAHSLTDITSRQELQEPGIREAVRYLSSVADEEIERLGGDAGKVVLGGISQGAAVGMWTLLCGGEWSKLGGFFGASTWLPFAGSIGEYVSGGDAENSEGGDFVESKMSHLRHLVAQPREFRGVLNTPVFLGHGVDDGTVDVELGRQARMVLKGLGMEVEWKEYEGAELQGHWIKVPEEMDDIVRFLKSAEAKSTAFHHCEFFVADETITMLLLYFLLFATILAQRPSTISICDYYTQVVYGSASEENQLKLVQGIVALAFVGPKSIPSKKVPKELTGILSPGVQDGQRVDLLPYFNGTLASTNLNNQPVGVNWLDDGGLSPLSDYLTGKTKSVVLSNSTNE
;
A
#
# COMPACT_ATOMS: atom_id res chain seq x y z
N MET A 1 25.63 -17.55 -68.11
CA MET A 1 24.36 -17.15 -67.48
C MET A 1 24.27 -17.92 -66.17
N HIS A 2 24.02 -17.19 -65.09
CA HIS A 2 24.22 -17.51 -63.67
C HIS A 2 24.24 -18.96 -63.20
N ILE A 3 25.31 -19.29 -62.46
CA ILE A 3 25.46 -20.45 -61.58
C ILE A 3 24.70 -20.16 -60.28
N THR A 4 23.80 -21.06 -59.91
CA THR A 4 23.04 -21.07 -58.67
C THR A 4 23.97 -21.47 -57.51
N ILE A 5 24.04 -20.64 -56.45
CA ILE A 5 24.72 -20.97 -55.19
C ILE A 5 23.63 -21.20 -54.13
N ASP A 6 23.70 -22.38 -53.52
CA ASP A 6 22.88 -22.87 -52.40
C ASP A 6 23.14 -22.04 -51.14
N PRO A 7 22.14 -21.48 -50.44
CA PRO A 7 22.38 -20.72 -49.22
C PRO A 7 22.66 -21.71 -48.08
N GLY A 8 23.92 -21.74 -47.66
CA GLY A 8 24.42 -22.59 -46.60
C GLY A 8 23.65 -22.45 -45.28
N THR A 9 23.54 -23.59 -44.61
CA THR A 9 23.10 -23.77 -43.23
C THR A 9 23.80 -22.78 -42.30
N GLY A 10 23.09 -21.74 -41.88
CA GLY A 10 23.52 -20.87 -40.80
C GLY A 10 23.59 -21.68 -39.51
N THR A 11 24.79 -21.83 -38.97
CA THR A 11 24.99 -22.28 -37.59
C THR A 11 24.42 -21.20 -36.67
N GLU A 12 23.25 -21.44 -36.08
CA GLU A 12 22.76 -20.63 -34.96
C GLU A 12 23.83 -20.65 -33.86
N GLN A 13 24.43 -19.49 -33.61
CA GLN A 13 25.22 -19.27 -32.41
C GLN A 13 24.31 -19.55 -31.21
N PRO A 14 24.77 -20.33 -30.20
CA PRO A 14 24.02 -20.46 -28.96
C PRO A 14 23.80 -19.05 -28.37
N PRO A 15 22.62 -18.76 -27.79
CA PRO A 15 22.33 -17.45 -27.24
C PRO A 15 23.42 -17.07 -26.23
N THR A 16 24.00 -15.88 -26.41
CA THR A 16 24.94 -15.29 -25.45
C THR A 16 24.27 -15.32 -24.07
N PRO A 17 24.95 -15.79 -23.00
CA PRO A 17 24.39 -15.73 -21.66
C PRO A 17 23.96 -14.29 -21.35
N ALA A 18 22.77 -14.11 -20.80
CA ALA A 18 22.32 -12.81 -20.36
C ALA A 18 23.39 -12.22 -19.39
N PRO A 19 23.82 -10.96 -19.56
CA PRO A 19 24.77 -10.31 -18.66
C PRO A 19 24.38 -10.53 -17.19
N SER A 20 25.35 -10.87 -16.33
CA SER A 20 25.12 -10.92 -14.89
C SER A 20 24.78 -9.52 -14.35
N PHE A 21 24.00 -9.44 -13.28
CA PHE A 21 23.82 -8.18 -12.55
C PHE A 21 25.17 -7.66 -12.02
N PRO A 22 25.35 -6.33 -11.88
CA PRO A 22 26.55 -5.78 -11.28
C PRO A 22 26.74 -6.22 -9.83
N ASP A 23 27.98 -6.10 -9.34
CA ASP A 23 28.32 -6.43 -7.96
C ASP A 23 27.52 -5.57 -6.96
N LEU A 24 27.17 -6.16 -5.81
CA LEU A 24 26.48 -5.48 -4.73
C LEU A 24 27.39 -4.42 -4.09
N HIS A 25 26.88 -3.19 -3.92
CA HIS A 25 27.53 -2.21 -3.06
C HIS A 25 27.09 -2.44 -1.61
N ILE A 26 28.05 -2.59 -0.70
CA ILE A 26 27.80 -3.07 0.67
C ILE A 26 28.48 -2.17 1.67
N ILE A 27 27.72 -1.73 2.67
CA ILE A 27 28.23 -1.09 3.88
C ILE A 27 28.11 -2.10 5.01
N ASN A 28 29.27 -2.54 5.50
CA ASN A 28 29.34 -3.53 6.57
C ASN A 28 29.01 -2.89 7.94
N PRO A 29 28.38 -3.65 8.85
CA PRO A 29 28.16 -3.20 10.21
C PRO A 29 29.49 -2.95 10.92
N THR A 30 29.49 -2.01 11.86
CA THR A 30 30.65 -1.69 12.72
C THR A 30 30.62 -2.45 14.05
N SER A 31 29.52 -3.14 14.34
CA SER A 31 29.33 -4.07 15.46
C SER A 31 28.82 -5.41 14.95
N THR A 32 28.42 -6.32 15.85
CA THR A 32 27.86 -7.62 15.45
C THR A 32 26.67 -7.45 14.52
N HIS A 33 26.70 -8.14 13.38
CA HIS A 33 25.63 -8.10 12.39
C HIS A 33 24.34 -8.70 12.98
N THR A 34 23.28 -7.88 13.03
CA THR A 34 21.98 -8.29 13.58
C THR A 34 20.85 -8.16 12.58
N HIS A 35 20.97 -7.26 11.60
CA HIS A 35 19.94 -6.96 10.61
C HIS A 35 20.57 -6.59 9.27
N THR A 36 19.84 -6.81 8.18
CA THR A 36 20.22 -6.33 6.84
C THR A 36 19.11 -5.44 6.29
N ALA A 37 19.48 -4.28 5.74
CA ALA A 37 18.62 -3.48 4.88
C ALA A 37 19.08 -3.62 3.42
N ILE A 38 18.18 -4.04 2.53
CA ILE A 38 18.39 -4.11 1.08
C ILE A 38 17.70 -2.91 0.46
N LEU A 39 18.46 -1.98 -0.11
CA LEU A 39 18.00 -0.66 -0.52
C LEU A 39 18.13 -0.46 -2.04
N LEU A 40 17.00 -0.19 -2.70
CA LEU A 40 16.85 -0.20 -4.14
C LEU A 40 16.75 1.22 -4.72
N HIS A 41 17.63 1.51 -5.67
CA HIS A 41 17.73 2.81 -6.34
C HIS A 41 16.61 3.06 -7.36
N GLY A 42 16.39 4.34 -7.69
CA GLY A 42 15.50 4.78 -8.77
C GLY A 42 16.08 4.58 -10.18
N ARG A 43 15.27 4.86 -11.20
CA ARG A 43 15.70 4.76 -12.61
C ARG A 43 16.84 5.74 -12.91
N GLY A 44 17.87 5.28 -13.62
CA GLY A 44 19.03 6.08 -14.01
C GLY A 44 20.15 6.14 -12.97
N SER A 45 20.03 5.43 -11.85
CA SER A 45 21.05 5.36 -10.78
C SER A 45 21.62 3.93 -10.67
N ASN A 46 22.49 3.68 -9.70
CA ASN A 46 23.03 2.36 -9.36
C ASN A 46 23.27 2.22 -7.84
N GLY A 47 23.69 1.05 -7.39
CA GLY A 47 23.90 0.77 -5.96
C GLY A 47 24.89 1.73 -5.28
N PRO A 48 26.12 1.91 -5.81
CA PRO A 48 27.07 2.89 -5.28
C PRO A 48 26.56 4.33 -5.23
N GLU A 49 25.96 4.83 -6.32
CA GLU A 49 25.43 6.20 -6.39
C GLU A 49 24.31 6.42 -5.39
N PHE A 50 23.34 5.51 -5.33
CA PHE A 50 22.23 5.63 -4.38
C PHE A 50 22.69 5.51 -2.92
N ALA A 51 23.73 4.73 -2.64
CA ALA A 51 24.32 4.67 -1.31
C ALA A 51 24.93 6.03 -0.91
N GLU A 52 25.66 6.69 -1.81
CA GLU A 52 26.23 8.01 -1.57
C GLU A 52 25.14 9.07 -1.37
N GLU A 53 24.18 9.18 -2.30
CA GLU A 53 23.05 10.13 -2.23
C GLU A 53 22.23 9.91 -0.96
N LEU A 54 21.82 8.66 -0.66
CA LEU A 54 21.03 8.38 0.53
C LEU A 54 21.79 8.74 1.82
N ILE A 55 23.11 8.53 1.89
CA ILE A 55 23.87 8.74 3.11
C ILE A 55 24.24 10.21 3.33
N GLU A 56 24.56 10.91 2.26
CA GLU A 56 25.00 12.31 2.33
C GLU A 56 23.82 13.29 2.28
N ASP A 57 22.80 13.04 1.45
CA ASP A 57 21.71 13.99 1.21
C ASP A 57 20.58 13.86 2.23
N THR A 58 20.50 12.76 2.99
CA THR A 58 19.40 12.54 3.95
C THR A 58 19.71 12.86 5.41
N LYS A 59 20.80 13.58 5.68
CA LYS A 59 21.15 14.06 7.03
C LYS A 59 21.12 15.58 7.11
N LEU A 60 20.79 16.09 8.29
CA LEU A 60 21.17 17.45 8.67
C LEU A 60 22.69 17.48 8.97
N PRO A 61 23.38 18.63 8.85
CA PRO A 61 24.84 18.69 8.97
C PRO A 61 25.45 18.08 10.24
N GLU A 62 24.72 18.08 11.36
CA GLU A 62 25.17 17.57 12.65
C GLU A 62 24.58 16.19 13.01
N ASP A 63 23.75 15.63 12.12
CA ASP A 63 23.03 14.39 12.37
C ASP A 63 23.87 13.17 11.94
N PRO A 64 23.84 12.07 12.71
CA PRO A 64 24.53 10.85 12.30
C PRO A 64 23.89 10.28 11.03
N THR A 65 24.74 9.72 10.16
CA THR A 65 24.30 9.02 8.95
C THR A 65 23.46 7.80 9.29
N LEU A 66 22.72 7.29 8.31
CA LEU A 66 21.90 6.09 8.51
C LEU A 66 22.72 4.89 9.03
N PRO A 67 23.89 4.52 8.47
CA PRO A 67 24.73 3.47 9.04
C PRO A 67 25.26 3.77 10.45
N GLN A 68 25.52 5.03 10.79
CA GLN A 68 25.94 5.42 12.14
C GLN A 68 24.81 5.27 13.17
N ARG A 69 23.55 5.49 12.76
CA ARG A 69 22.37 5.25 13.61
C ARG A 69 22.12 3.76 13.88
N PHE A 70 22.62 2.89 13.00
CA PHE A 70 22.40 1.45 13.04
C PHE A 70 23.73 0.65 12.92
N PRO A 71 24.61 0.71 13.93
CA PRO A 71 25.97 0.15 13.84
C PRO A 71 26.00 -1.39 13.72
N SER A 72 24.92 -2.08 14.04
CA SER A 72 24.76 -3.54 13.93
C SER A 72 24.09 -3.97 12.62
N TRP A 73 23.74 -3.01 11.75
CA TRP A 73 23.05 -3.27 10.50
C TRP A 73 24.03 -3.30 9.34
N ARG A 74 23.75 -4.21 8.41
CA ARG A 74 24.38 -4.27 7.10
C ARG A 74 23.47 -3.58 6.09
N PHE A 75 24.02 -2.70 5.26
CA PHE A 75 23.27 -2.06 4.18
C PHE A 75 23.77 -2.59 2.85
N VAL A 76 22.86 -3.15 2.06
CA VAL A 76 23.13 -3.76 0.75
C VAL A 76 22.40 -2.93 -0.29
N PHE A 77 23.14 -2.49 -1.30
CA PHE A 77 22.65 -1.67 -2.40
C PHE A 77 22.89 -2.42 -3.72
N PRO A 78 21.91 -3.23 -4.16
CA PRO A 78 21.97 -3.90 -5.46
C PRO A 78 21.89 -2.87 -6.60
N SER A 79 22.54 -3.17 -7.73
CA SER A 79 22.42 -2.36 -8.95
C SER A 79 21.55 -3.08 -9.97
N SER A 80 20.72 -2.34 -10.69
CA SER A 80 20.04 -2.87 -11.86
C SER A 80 21.02 -3.12 -13.01
N ARG A 81 20.55 -3.79 -14.05
CA ARG A 81 21.25 -3.81 -15.34
C ARG A 81 20.90 -2.55 -16.14
N GLU A 82 21.70 -2.29 -17.17
CA GLU A 82 21.28 -1.38 -18.23
C GLU A 82 20.22 -2.06 -19.09
N LEU A 83 19.19 -1.29 -19.46
CA LEU A 83 18.20 -1.68 -20.45
C LEU A 83 17.94 -0.55 -21.41
N TRP A 84 17.54 -0.91 -22.62
CA TRP A 84 17.21 0.05 -23.68
C TRP A 84 15.90 0.78 -23.36
N SER A 85 16.00 2.09 -23.17
CA SER A 85 14.87 2.99 -23.00
C SER A 85 14.23 3.31 -24.34
N THR A 86 12.96 2.95 -24.52
CA THR A 86 12.24 3.22 -25.78
C THR A 86 11.94 4.70 -25.99
N VAL A 87 11.87 5.49 -24.91
CA VAL A 87 11.56 6.93 -24.96
C VAL A 87 12.80 7.78 -25.13
N PHE A 88 13.90 7.40 -24.48
CA PHE A 88 15.16 8.16 -24.53
C PHE A 88 16.10 7.68 -25.64
N GLU A 89 15.80 6.53 -26.25
CA GLU A 89 16.63 5.90 -27.29
C GLU A 89 18.09 5.70 -26.86
N GLU A 90 18.28 5.30 -25.59
CA GLU A 90 19.59 5.03 -24.99
C GLU A 90 19.48 3.92 -23.92
N ASP A 91 20.61 3.30 -23.60
CA ASP A 91 20.71 2.35 -22.50
C ASP A 91 20.78 3.11 -21.16
N ILE A 92 19.89 2.76 -20.22
CA ILE A 92 19.79 3.41 -18.91
C ILE A 92 19.77 2.32 -17.83
N PRO A 93 20.46 2.51 -16.69
CA PRO A 93 20.27 1.68 -15.51
C PRO A 93 18.80 1.71 -15.05
N ALA A 94 18.08 0.60 -15.22
CA ALA A 94 16.68 0.50 -14.78
C ALA A 94 16.31 -0.94 -14.41
N TRP A 95 15.37 -1.10 -13.49
CA TRP A 95 14.85 -2.40 -13.07
C TRP A 95 13.88 -3.02 -14.08
N PHE A 96 13.17 -2.15 -14.82
CA PHE A 96 12.25 -2.52 -15.89
C PHE A 96 12.00 -1.32 -16.81
N GLU A 97 11.54 -1.58 -18.04
CA GLU A 97 11.24 -0.51 -18.99
C GLU A 97 9.91 0.16 -18.66
N ALA A 98 9.97 1.41 -18.18
CA ALA A 98 8.81 2.24 -17.92
C ALA A 98 8.69 3.30 -19.02
N HIS A 99 7.74 3.09 -19.95
CA HIS A 99 7.54 4.00 -21.09
C HIS A 99 7.08 5.40 -20.66
N SER A 100 6.30 5.50 -19.58
CA SER A 100 5.97 6.79 -18.99
C SER A 100 5.87 6.67 -17.48
N LEU A 101 6.40 7.66 -16.78
CA LEU A 101 6.27 7.79 -15.31
C LEU A 101 5.04 8.61 -14.91
N THR A 102 4.48 9.39 -15.85
CA THR A 102 3.24 10.16 -15.64
C THR A 102 1.99 9.40 -16.08
N ASP A 103 2.16 8.43 -16.98
CA ASP A 103 1.14 7.44 -17.36
C ASP A 103 1.74 6.04 -17.27
N ILE A 104 1.73 5.48 -16.06
CA ILE A 104 2.32 4.16 -15.75
C ILE A 104 1.57 2.99 -16.40
N THR A 105 0.44 3.26 -17.06
CA THR A 105 -0.33 2.29 -17.85
C THR A 105 0.10 2.27 -19.31
N SER A 106 0.79 3.31 -19.77
CA SER A 106 1.29 3.36 -21.13
C SER A 106 2.35 2.29 -21.37
N ARG A 107 2.11 1.44 -22.39
CA ARG A 107 3.00 0.34 -22.81
C ARG A 107 3.42 -0.55 -21.64
N GLN A 108 2.45 -0.90 -20.78
CA GLN A 108 2.72 -1.61 -19.53
C GLN A 108 3.35 -3.00 -19.76
N GLU A 109 3.11 -3.61 -20.92
CA GLU A 109 3.68 -4.90 -21.32
C GLU A 109 5.22 -4.89 -21.36
N LEU A 110 5.84 -3.72 -21.58
CA LEU A 110 7.30 -3.57 -21.58
C LEU A 110 7.91 -3.75 -20.19
N GLN A 111 7.12 -3.59 -19.13
CA GLN A 111 7.58 -3.68 -17.75
C GLN A 111 7.80 -5.12 -17.30
N GLU A 112 7.03 -6.08 -17.84
CA GLU A 112 7.00 -7.45 -17.33
C GLU A 112 8.34 -8.20 -17.36
N PRO A 113 9.12 -8.18 -18.47
CA PRO A 113 10.37 -8.94 -18.52
C PRO A 113 11.37 -8.46 -17.46
N GLY A 114 11.50 -7.14 -17.31
CA GLY A 114 12.36 -6.52 -16.30
C GLY A 114 11.91 -6.84 -14.88
N ILE A 115 10.60 -6.73 -14.58
CA ILE A 115 10.07 -7.10 -13.27
C ILE A 115 10.34 -8.58 -12.97
N ARG A 116 10.16 -9.50 -13.93
CA ARG A 116 10.45 -10.94 -13.73
C ARG A 116 11.93 -11.20 -13.45
N GLU A 117 12.83 -10.48 -14.09
CA GLU A 117 14.27 -10.63 -13.90
C GLU A 117 14.70 -10.03 -12.55
N ALA A 118 14.31 -8.79 -12.29
CA ALA A 118 14.64 -8.08 -11.07
C ALA A 118 14.09 -8.78 -9.83
N VAL A 119 12.84 -9.26 -9.85
CA VAL A 119 12.28 -10.03 -8.72
C VAL A 119 13.12 -11.28 -8.44
N ARG A 120 13.54 -12.04 -9.46
CA ARG A 120 14.39 -13.23 -9.24
C ARG A 120 15.74 -12.87 -8.64
N TYR A 121 16.38 -11.83 -9.16
CA TYR A 121 17.67 -11.36 -8.66
C TYR A 121 17.58 -10.82 -7.22
N LEU A 122 16.61 -9.96 -6.94
CA LEU A 122 16.44 -9.38 -5.61
C LEU A 122 16.02 -10.42 -4.57
N SER A 123 15.29 -11.46 -5.00
CA SER A 123 14.97 -12.59 -4.14
C SER A 123 16.21 -13.40 -3.78
N SER A 124 17.12 -13.66 -4.73
CA SER A 124 18.38 -14.34 -4.39
C SER A 124 19.26 -13.50 -3.46
N VAL A 125 19.29 -12.17 -3.64
CA VAL A 125 20.00 -11.28 -2.71
C VAL A 125 19.37 -11.33 -1.31
N ALA A 126 18.03 -11.32 -1.22
CA ALA A 126 17.34 -11.45 0.06
C ALA A 126 17.60 -12.80 0.72
N ASP A 127 17.54 -13.91 -0.02
CA ASP A 127 17.78 -15.26 0.50
C ASP A 127 19.21 -15.40 1.06
N GLU A 128 20.22 -14.88 0.37
CA GLU A 128 21.61 -14.86 0.87
C GLU A 128 21.75 -14.06 2.16
N GLU A 129 21.09 -12.91 2.26
CA GLU A 129 21.14 -12.07 3.47
C GLU A 129 20.35 -12.67 4.63
N ILE A 130 19.24 -13.37 4.35
CA ILE A 130 18.50 -14.16 5.34
C ILE A 130 19.37 -15.31 5.87
N GLU A 131 20.08 -16.03 5.00
CA GLU A 131 20.99 -17.10 5.39
C GLU A 131 22.11 -16.58 6.31
N ARG A 132 22.69 -15.40 5.99
CA ARG A 132 23.68 -14.72 6.85
C ARG A 132 23.16 -14.40 8.25
N LEU A 133 21.86 -14.18 8.38
CA LEU A 133 21.17 -13.88 9.64
C LEU A 133 20.60 -15.12 10.33
N GLY A 134 21.07 -16.31 9.94
CA GLY A 134 20.68 -17.59 10.54
C GLY A 134 19.31 -18.09 10.09
N GLY A 135 18.84 -17.68 8.90
CA GLY A 135 17.55 -18.07 8.34
C GLY A 135 16.37 -17.21 8.82
N ASP A 136 16.61 -16.15 9.61
CA ASP A 136 15.56 -15.31 10.16
C ASP A 136 15.21 -14.14 9.22
N ALA A 137 14.20 -14.37 8.39
CA ALA A 137 13.64 -13.35 7.48
C ALA A 137 13.18 -12.07 8.21
N GLY A 138 12.80 -12.18 9.48
CA GLY A 138 12.37 -11.05 10.31
C GLY A 138 13.48 -10.04 10.61
N LYS A 139 14.74 -10.37 10.29
CA LYS A 139 15.91 -9.48 10.43
C LYS A 139 16.31 -8.80 9.12
N VAL A 140 15.62 -9.07 8.03
CA VAL A 140 15.85 -8.42 6.72
C VAL A 140 14.75 -7.41 6.45
N VAL A 141 15.14 -6.19 6.10
CA VAL A 141 14.26 -5.13 5.63
C VAL A 141 14.55 -4.86 4.16
N LEU A 142 13.50 -4.82 3.34
CA LEU A 142 13.60 -4.42 1.93
C LEU A 142 13.08 -2.98 1.79
N GLY A 143 13.74 -2.15 1.01
CA GLY A 143 13.17 -0.84 0.70
C GLY A 143 13.83 -0.16 -0.47
N GLY A 144 13.38 1.05 -0.79
CA GLY A 144 13.93 1.81 -1.90
C GLY A 144 13.12 3.05 -2.23
N ILE A 145 13.45 3.64 -3.37
CA ILE A 145 12.79 4.83 -3.91
C ILE A 145 12.35 4.61 -5.35
N SER A 146 11.27 5.27 -5.77
CA SER A 146 10.86 5.33 -7.18
C SER A 146 10.74 3.94 -7.81
N GLN A 147 11.39 3.70 -8.95
CA GLN A 147 11.38 2.40 -9.62
C GLN A 147 11.95 1.25 -8.76
N GLY A 148 12.90 1.54 -7.87
CA GLY A 148 13.46 0.58 -6.92
C GLY A 148 12.42 0.10 -5.91
N ALA A 149 11.65 1.03 -5.33
CA ALA A 149 10.53 0.66 -4.46
C ALA A 149 9.42 -0.08 -5.21
N ALA A 150 9.16 0.27 -6.48
CA ALA A 150 8.16 -0.39 -7.30
C ALA A 150 8.48 -1.88 -7.51
N VAL A 151 9.73 -2.19 -7.89
CA VAL A 151 10.17 -3.59 -8.02
C VAL A 151 10.38 -4.26 -6.67
N GLY A 152 10.69 -3.49 -5.62
CA GLY A 152 10.75 -3.94 -4.24
C GLY A 152 9.40 -4.47 -3.75
N MET A 153 8.28 -3.81 -4.07
CA MET A 153 6.93 -4.31 -3.76
C MET A 153 6.63 -5.61 -4.50
N TRP A 154 7.00 -5.72 -5.77
CA TRP A 154 6.89 -6.98 -6.52
C TRP A 154 7.73 -8.09 -5.91
N THR A 155 8.93 -7.77 -5.44
CA THR A 155 9.83 -8.70 -4.76
C THR A 155 9.25 -9.14 -3.41
N LEU A 156 8.69 -8.23 -2.62
CA LEU A 156 8.00 -8.55 -1.38
C LEU A 156 6.81 -9.50 -1.61
N LEU A 157 6.00 -9.22 -2.64
CA LEU A 157 4.77 -9.97 -2.89
C LEU A 157 5.02 -11.32 -3.58
N CYS A 158 6.05 -11.42 -4.43
CA CYS A 158 6.22 -12.53 -5.36
C CYS A 158 7.64 -13.12 -5.40
N GLY A 159 8.55 -12.64 -4.56
CA GLY A 159 9.98 -12.94 -4.64
C GLY A 159 10.38 -14.27 -4.02
N GLY A 160 9.90 -14.57 -2.82
CA GLY A 160 10.24 -15.80 -2.11
C GLY A 160 9.14 -16.28 -1.18
N GLU A 161 9.23 -17.55 -0.77
CA GLU A 161 8.37 -18.12 0.27
C GLU A 161 8.86 -17.71 1.68
N TRP A 162 9.00 -16.40 1.90
CA TRP A 162 9.42 -15.87 3.19
C TRP A 162 8.27 -15.90 4.19
N SER A 163 8.58 -16.32 5.42
CA SER A 163 7.62 -16.31 6.52
C SER A 163 7.14 -14.90 6.84
N LYS A 164 8.06 -13.93 6.94
CA LYS A 164 7.78 -12.49 7.13
C LYS A 164 9.10 -11.74 7.11
N LEU A 165 9.19 -10.64 6.37
CA LEU A 165 10.35 -9.73 6.46
C LEU A 165 10.22 -8.82 7.69
N GLY A 166 11.35 -8.29 8.16
CA GLY A 166 11.39 -7.30 9.24
C GLY A 166 10.58 -6.04 8.92
N GLY A 167 10.53 -5.68 7.63
CA GLY A 167 9.70 -4.62 7.11
C GLY A 167 9.92 -4.39 5.61
N PHE A 168 9.03 -3.62 5.02
CA PHE A 168 9.23 -2.99 3.72
C PHE A 168 9.07 -1.47 3.85
N PHE A 169 9.93 -0.68 3.21
CA PHE A 169 9.68 0.74 3.04
C PHE A 169 9.85 1.22 1.60
N GLY A 170 9.02 2.15 1.17
CA GLY A 170 9.10 2.76 -0.17
C GLY A 170 8.89 4.26 -0.11
N ALA A 171 9.70 5.01 -0.87
CA ALA A 171 9.56 6.44 -1.05
C ALA A 171 9.22 6.78 -2.51
N SER A 172 8.35 7.76 -2.74
CA SER A 172 8.04 8.36 -4.05
C SER A 172 7.85 7.33 -5.18
N THR A 173 6.91 6.39 -4.98
CA THR A 173 6.81 5.17 -5.81
C THR A 173 5.39 4.87 -6.29
N TRP A 174 5.27 3.87 -7.15
CA TRP A 174 4.00 3.30 -7.62
C TRP A 174 4.08 1.78 -7.60
N LEU A 175 2.93 1.11 -7.67
CA LEU A 175 2.86 -0.33 -7.85
C LEU A 175 2.51 -0.63 -9.32
N PRO A 176 3.45 -1.18 -10.13
CA PRO A 176 3.14 -1.59 -11.49
C PRO A 176 1.97 -2.56 -11.51
N PHE A 177 1.05 -2.40 -12.47
CA PHE A 177 -0.18 -3.19 -12.58
C PHE A 177 -1.16 -3.06 -11.40
N ALA A 178 -1.12 -1.97 -10.61
CA ALA A 178 -2.00 -1.79 -9.45
C ALA A 178 -3.50 -1.97 -9.76
N GLY A 179 -3.97 -1.55 -10.94
CA GLY A 179 -5.35 -1.78 -11.39
C GLY A 179 -5.68 -3.27 -11.48
N SER A 180 -4.90 -4.02 -12.27
CA SER A 180 -5.05 -5.47 -12.45
C SER A 180 -4.89 -6.23 -11.13
N ILE A 181 -3.99 -5.81 -10.23
CA ILE A 181 -3.88 -6.39 -8.88
C ILE A 181 -5.13 -6.11 -8.05
N GLY A 182 -5.69 -4.90 -8.11
CA GLY A 182 -6.93 -4.55 -7.41
C GLY A 182 -8.12 -5.41 -7.83
N GLU A 183 -8.30 -5.62 -9.14
CA GLU A 183 -9.31 -6.52 -9.71
C GLU A 183 -9.08 -7.97 -9.27
N TYR A 184 -7.82 -8.41 -9.34
CA TYR A 184 -7.41 -9.74 -8.92
C TYR A 184 -7.75 -10.05 -7.45
N VAL A 185 -7.48 -9.10 -6.55
CA VAL A 185 -7.73 -9.22 -5.11
C VAL A 185 -9.21 -9.13 -4.76
N SER A 186 -9.98 -8.35 -5.52
CA SER A 186 -11.43 -8.23 -5.33
C SER A 186 -12.24 -9.39 -5.92
N GLY A 187 -11.59 -10.35 -6.58
CA GLY A 187 -12.25 -11.49 -7.20
C GLY A 187 -12.93 -11.16 -8.53
N GLY A 188 -12.53 -10.06 -9.18
CA GLY A 188 -12.92 -9.72 -10.55
C GLY A 188 -12.13 -10.50 -11.60
N ASP A 189 -12.59 -10.42 -12.85
CA ASP A 189 -11.98 -11.07 -14.02
C ASP A 189 -10.70 -10.35 -14.47
N ALA A 190 -9.63 -10.46 -13.66
CA ALA A 190 -8.33 -9.85 -13.95
C ALA A 190 -7.75 -10.32 -15.31
N GLU A 191 -8.09 -11.51 -15.82
CA GLU A 191 -7.64 -12.00 -17.14
C GLU A 191 -8.02 -11.07 -18.31
N ASN A 192 -9.06 -10.23 -18.15
CA ASN A 192 -9.51 -9.31 -19.18
C ASN A 192 -8.86 -7.91 -19.09
N SER A 193 -8.04 -7.65 -18.08
CA SER A 193 -7.30 -6.38 -17.93
C SER A 193 -5.89 -6.46 -18.53
N GLU A 194 -5.34 -5.31 -18.92
CA GLU A 194 -3.97 -5.24 -19.44
C GLU A 194 -2.96 -5.70 -18.36
N GLY A 195 -2.11 -6.68 -18.70
CA GLY A 195 -1.19 -7.35 -17.76
C GLY A 195 -1.88 -8.27 -16.73
N GLY A 196 -3.15 -8.62 -16.93
CA GLY A 196 -3.92 -9.49 -16.04
C GLY A 196 -3.35 -10.89 -15.88
N ASP A 197 -2.92 -11.49 -16.98
CA ASP A 197 -2.25 -12.78 -17.06
C ASP A 197 -0.89 -12.78 -16.33
N PHE A 198 -0.13 -11.68 -16.44
CA PHE A 198 1.10 -11.47 -15.68
C PHE A 198 0.83 -11.43 -14.17
N VAL A 199 -0.14 -10.63 -13.74
CA VAL A 199 -0.54 -10.52 -12.33
C VAL A 199 -1.02 -11.86 -11.79
N GLU A 200 -1.88 -12.56 -12.53
CA GLU A 200 -2.38 -13.87 -12.11
C GLU A 200 -1.28 -14.90 -11.97
N SER A 201 -0.39 -14.97 -12.97
CA SER A 201 0.77 -15.86 -12.93
C SER A 201 1.64 -15.61 -11.70
N LYS A 202 1.83 -14.35 -11.30
CA LYS A 202 2.72 -13.97 -10.20
C LYS A 202 2.09 -13.97 -8.82
N MET A 203 0.78 -13.74 -8.71
CA MET A 203 0.10 -13.55 -7.43
C MET A 203 -0.84 -14.70 -7.05
N SER A 204 -0.90 -15.78 -7.85
CA SER A 204 -1.70 -17.00 -7.58
C SER A 204 -1.53 -17.56 -6.16
N HIS A 205 -0.30 -17.58 -5.63
CA HIS A 205 -0.02 -18.03 -4.26
C HIS A 205 -0.64 -17.10 -3.20
N LEU A 206 -0.73 -15.79 -3.47
CA LEU A 206 -1.26 -14.82 -2.52
C LEU A 206 -2.75 -14.97 -2.26
N ARG A 207 -3.55 -15.44 -3.24
CA ARG A 207 -4.98 -15.72 -2.99
C ARG A 207 -5.16 -16.69 -1.83
N HIS A 208 -4.31 -17.72 -1.77
CA HIS A 208 -4.34 -18.69 -0.68
C HIS A 208 -4.00 -18.02 0.66
N LEU A 209 -2.96 -17.18 0.70
CA LEU A 209 -2.57 -16.47 1.91
C LEU A 209 -3.64 -15.48 2.40
N VAL A 210 -4.26 -14.71 1.51
CA VAL A 210 -5.31 -13.75 1.89
C VAL A 210 -6.51 -14.45 2.53
N ALA A 211 -6.85 -15.66 2.08
CA ALA A 211 -7.93 -16.47 2.66
C ALA A 211 -7.59 -17.05 4.05
N GLN A 212 -6.31 -17.12 4.41
CA GLN A 212 -5.88 -17.67 5.71
C GLN A 212 -6.03 -16.67 6.87
N PRO A 213 -6.15 -17.15 8.12
CA PRO A 213 -6.02 -16.31 9.32
C PRO A 213 -4.69 -15.55 9.33
N ARG A 214 -4.68 -14.35 9.94
CA ARG A 214 -3.53 -13.42 9.92
C ARG A 214 -2.20 -14.12 10.27
N GLU A 215 -2.20 -14.98 11.29
CA GLU A 215 -1.00 -15.71 11.76
C GLU A 215 -0.34 -16.63 10.73
N PHE A 216 -1.04 -17.03 9.67
CA PHE A 216 -0.51 -17.90 8.62
C PHE A 216 -0.26 -17.19 7.28
N ARG A 217 -0.55 -15.89 7.18
CA ARG A 217 -0.44 -15.13 5.91
C ARG A 217 0.99 -14.87 5.43
N GLY A 218 1.99 -15.42 6.11
CA GLY A 218 3.38 -15.34 5.71
C GLY A 218 3.83 -13.90 5.47
N VAL A 219 4.41 -13.68 4.29
CA VAL A 219 4.95 -12.39 3.82
C VAL A 219 3.95 -11.22 3.90
N LEU A 220 2.64 -11.45 3.85
CA LEU A 220 1.62 -10.40 4.00
C LEU A 220 1.57 -9.80 5.42
N ASN A 221 2.21 -10.43 6.40
CA ASN A 221 2.40 -9.88 7.75
C ASN A 221 3.58 -8.92 7.88
N THR A 222 4.36 -8.73 6.81
CA THR A 222 5.46 -7.77 6.76
C THR A 222 4.90 -6.35 6.96
N PRO A 223 5.38 -5.58 7.95
CA PRO A 223 5.00 -4.18 8.10
C PRO A 223 5.47 -3.37 6.90
N VAL A 224 4.65 -2.44 6.43
CA VAL A 224 4.95 -1.60 5.27
C VAL A 224 4.91 -0.13 5.69
N PHE A 225 5.95 0.63 5.36
CA PHE A 225 5.94 2.10 5.40
C PHE A 225 6.02 2.65 3.98
N LEU A 226 5.16 3.58 3.63
CA LEU A 226 5.20 4.29 2.35
C LEU A 226 5.19 5.80 2.60
N GLY A 227 6.18 6.49 2.05
CA GLY A 227 6.30 7.95 2.05
C GLY A 227 6.25 8.50 0.62
N HIS A 228 5.67 9.70 0.45
CA HIS A 228 5.55 10.31 -0.87
C HIS A 228 5.41 11.83 -0.78
N GLY A 229 6.07 12.57 -1.68
CA GLY A 229 5.86 14.01 -1.85
C GLY A 229 4.49 14.32 -2.48
N VAL A 230 3.68 15.20 -1.88
CA VAL A 230 2.41 15.67 -2.48
C VAL A 230 2.64 16.56 -3.70
N ASP A 231 3.83 17.14 -3.78
CA ASP A 231 4.33 17.99 -4.85
C ASP A 231 5.30 17.24 -5.79
N ASP A 232 5.31 15.90 -5.75
CA ASP A 232 6.14 15.05 -6.61
C ASP A 232 5.80 15.28 -8.09
N GLY A 233 6.72 15.94 -8.80
CA GLY A 233 6.58 16.26 -10.22
C GLY A 233 6.89 15.12 -11.19
N THR A 234 7.36 13.96 -10.70
CA THR A 234 7.77 12.82 -11.52
C THR A 234 6.80 11.65 -11.42
N VAL A 235 6.47 11.24 -10.20
CA VAL A 235 5.51 10.16 -9.91
C VAL A 235 4.40 10.75 -9.05
N ASP A 236 3.23 10.94 -9.66
CA ASP A 236 2.08 11.53 -8.98
C ASP A 236 1.76 10.77 -7.68
N VAL A 237 1.54 11.52 -6.59
CA VAL A 237 1.20 10.98 -5.27
C VAL A 237 -0.01 10.05 -5.30
N GLU A 238 -0.94 10.23 -6.24
CA GLU A 238 -2.09 9.34 -6.44
C GLU A 238 -1.66 7.90 -6.77
N LEU A 239 -0.53 7.70 -7.45
CA LEU A 239 0.01 6.38 -7.74
C LEU A 239 0.51 5.69 -6.47
N GLY A 240 1.14 6.43 -5.56
CA GLY A 240 1.52 5.95 -4.23
C GLY A 240 0.30 5.63 -3.36
N ARG A 241 -0.74 6.49 -3.40
CA ARG A 241 -2.04 6.24 -2.75
C ARG A 241 -2.70 4.97 -3.29
N GLN A 242 -2.64 4.73 -4.60
CA GLN A 242 -3.15 3.51 -5.23
C GLN A 242 -2.38 2.27 -4.76
N ALA A 243 -1.04 2.32 -4.76
CA ALA A 243 -0.20 1.24 -4.25
C ALA A 243 -0.55 0.89 -2.80
N ARG A 244 -0.70 1.90 -1.94
CA ARG A 244 -1.16 1.74 -0.56
C ARG A 244 -2.52 1.05 -0.47
N MET A 245 -3.49 1.45 -1.30
CA MET A 245 -4.82 0.82 -1.30
C MET A 245 -4.74 -0.66 -1.67
N VAL A 246 -3.95 -1.01 -2.69
CA VAL A 246 -3.74 -2.40 -3.11
C VAL A 246 -3.11 -3.25 -2.00
N LEU A 247 -2.02 -2.77 -1.39
CA LEU A 247 -1.34 -3.47 -0.29
C LEU A 247 -2.27 -3.65 0.93
N LYS A 248 -3.10 -2.65 1.25
CA LYS A 248 -4.13 -2.78 2.28
C LYS A 248 -5.23 -3.76 1.90
N GLY A 249 -5.61 -3.82 0.61
CA GLY A 249 -6.55 -4.80 0.08
C GLY A 249 -6.06 -6.24 0.25
N LEU A 250 -4.74 -6.45 0.14
CA LEU A 250 -4.07 -7.72 0.47
C LEU A 250 -4.02 -8.02 1.98
N GLY A 251 -4.51 -7.10 2.83
CA GLY A 251 -4.54 -7.26 4.28
C GLY A 251 -3.24 -6.93 4.99
N MET A 252 -2.31 -6.25 4.32
CA MET A 252 -1.03 -5.82 4.91
C MET A 252 -1.21 -4.60 5.81
N GLU A 253 -0.33 -4.46 6.81
CA GLU A 253 -0.27 -3.29 7.66
C GLU A 253 0.59 -2.21 7.01
N VAL A 254 -0.08 -1.20 6.44
CA VAL A 254 0.58 -0.11 5.70
C VAL A 254 0.45 1.22 6.45
N GLU A 255 1.58 1.70 6.96
CA GLU A 255 1.78 3.09 7.38
C GLU A 255 2.01 3.94 6.13
N TRP A 256 1.28 5.05 6.00
CA TRP A 256 1.35 5.96 4.86
C TRP A 256 1.52 7.37 5.36
N LYS A 257 2.50 8.08 4.80
CA LYS A 257 2.75 9.49 5.09
C LYS A 257 3.03 10.25 3.82
N GLU A 258 2.58 11.49 3.84
CA GLU A 258 2.75 12.44 2.75
C GLU A 258 3.56 13.62 3.24
N TYR A 259 4.44 14.12 2.39
CA TYR A 259 5.38 15.18 2.68
C TYR A 259 5.25 16.28 1.64
N GLU A 260 5.63 17.51 1.96
CA GLU A 260 5.62 18.64 1.02
C GLU A 260 7.01 19.28 1.01
N GLY A 261 7.47 19.70 -0.17
CA GLY A 261 8.75 20.39 -0.33
C GLY A 261 9.94 19.47 -0.11
N ALA A 262 9.86 18.22 -0.57
CA ALA A 262 11.04 17.38 -0.69
C ALA A 262 11.92 17.85 -1.85
N GLU A 263 13.19 17.47 -1.82
CA GLU A 263 14.12 17.77 -2.91
C GLU A 263 13.67 17.12 -4.23
N LEU A 264 14.31 17.48 -5.34
CA LEU A 264 13.96 17.00 -6.68
C LEU A 264 12.48 17.20 -7.03
N GLN A 265 11.92 18.37 -6.66
CA GLN A 265 10.51 18.70 -6.88
C GLN A 265 9.58 17.64 -6.28
N GLY A 266 9.76 17.31 -5.00
CA GLY A 266 8.96 16.29 -4.31
C GLY A 266 9.37 14.84 -4.60
N HIS A 267 10.21 14.57 -5.61
CA HIS A 267 10.63 13.22 -6.00
C HIS A 267 11.90 12.74 -5.27
N TRP A 268 11.98 13.00 -3.97
CA TRP A 268 13.06 12.54 -3.10
C TRP A 268 12.56 12.27 -1.69
N ILE A 269 13.38 11.60 -0.87
CA ILE A 269 13.08 11.39 0.54
C ILE A 269 13.12 12.75 1.27
N LYS A 270 12.03 13.14 1.92
CA LYS A 270 11.95 14.41 2.66
C LYS A 270 12.84 14.40 3.91
N VAL A 271 13.72 15.39 4.02
CA VAL A 271 14.59 15.60 5.18
C VAL A 271 14.13 16.82 6.00
N PRO A 272 14.05 16.71 7.34
CA PRO A 272 14.28 15.50 8.15
C PRO A 272 13.06 14.55 8.22
N GLU A 273 11.87 14.98 7.82
CA GLU A 273 10.61 14.39 8.27
C GLU A 273 10.40 12.92 7.83
N GLU A 274 10.64 12.60 6.56
CA GLU A 274 10.50 11.24 6.05
C GLU A 274 11.66 10.35 6.48
N MET A 275 12.88 10.88 6.48
CA MET A 275 14.04 10.13 6.95
C MET A 275 13.92 9.75 8.44
N ASP A 276 13.41 10.64 9.29
CA ASP A 276 13.13 10.33 10.70
C ASP A 276 12.06 9.24 10.85
N ASP A 277 11.06 9.23 9.97
CA ASP A 277 10.05 8.19 9.93
C ASP A 277 10.60 6.84 9.47
N ILE A 278 11.48 6.83 8.46
CA ILE A 278 12.22 5.63 8.04
C ILE A 278 13.07 5.11 9.20
N VAL A 279 13.83 5.98 9.88
CA VAL A 279 14.64 5.60 11.05
C VAL A 279 13.77 5.02 12.17
N ARG A 280 12.61 5.63 12.46
CA ARG A 280 11.64 5.09 13.43
C ARG A 280 11.12 3.72 13.00
N PHE A 281 10.79 3.56 11.72
CA PHE A 281 10.32 2.30 11.15
C PHE A 281 11.37 1.18 11.30
N LEU A 282 12.63 1.45 10.93
CA LEU A 282 13.75 0.51 11.08
C LEU A 282 14.00 0.12 12.54
N LYS A 283 13.96 1.08 13.48
CA LYS A 283 14.04 0.80 14.93
C LYS A 283 12.91 -0.11 15.40
N SER A 284 11.71 0.03 14.83
CA SER A 284 10.58 -0.83 15.18
C SER A 284 10.77 -2.27 14.71
N ALA A 285 11.46 -2.48 13.57
CA ALA A 285 11.83 -3.81 13.07
C ALA A 285 12.83 -4.49 14.02
N GLU A 286 13.85 -3.75 14.48
CA GLU A 286 14.84 -4.23 15.46
C GLU A 286 14.19 -4.65 16.79
N ALA A 287 13.28 -3.82 17.32
CA ALA A 287 12.58 -4.11 18.57
C ALA A 287 11.66 -5.35 18.47
N LYS A 288 11.05 -5.60 17.31
CA LYS A 288 10.17 -6.77 17.10
C LYS A 288 10.95 -8.07 16.93
N SER A 289 12.13 -8.03 16.31
CA SER A 289 12.99 -9.22 16.18
C SER A 289 13.53 -9.68 17.55
N THR A 290 13.92 -8.74 18.42
CA THR A 290 14.42 -9.07 19.77
C THR A 290 13.34 -9.65 20.69
N ALA A 291 12.08 -9.23 20.55
CA ALA A 291 10.96 -9.73 21.33
C ALA A 291 10.60 -11.21 21.04
N PHE A 292 10.79 -11.67 19.79
CA PHE A 292 10.53 -13.07 19.41
C PHE A 292 11.49 -14.05 20.10
N HIS A 293 12.75 -13.67 20.33
CA HIS A 293 13.71 -14.51 21.07
C HIS A 293 13.41 -14.62 22.58
N HIS A 294 12.71 -13.64 23.18
CA HIS A 294 12.33 -13.73 24.60
C HIS A 294 11.10 -14.62 24.85
N CYS A 295 10.31 -14.94 23.82
CA CYS A 295 9.15 -15.81 23.94
C CYS A 295 9.48 -17.31 23.98
N GLU A 296 10.67 -17.72 23.50
CA GLU A 296 11.07 -19.14 23.54
C GLU A 296 11.71 -19.57 24.88
N PHE A 297 11.96 -18.65 25.83
CA PHE A 297 12.73 -18.94 27.05
C PHE A 297 11.97 -18.85 28.39
N PHE A 298 10.67 -18.51 28.41
CA PHE A 298 9.91 -18.41 29.66
C PHE A 298 8.91 -19.55 29.86
N VAL A 299 9.41 -20.65 30.43
CA VAL A 299 8.62 -21.51 31.33
C VAL A 299 9.16 -21.27 32.74
N ALA A 300 8.26 -20.93 33.67
CA ALA A 300 8.49 -20.57 35.09
C ALA A 300 9.13 -19.18 35.27
N ASP A 301 8.78 -18.32 36.23
CA ASP A 301 7.99 -18.43 37.46
C ASP A 301 7.53 -17.00 37.86
N GLU A 302 6.52 -16.93 38.71
CA GLU A 302 5.85 -15.80 39.38
C GLU A 302 6.40 -14.36 39.25
N THR A 303 5.62 -13.45 38.66
CA THR A 303 5.56 -12.02 39.06
C THR A 303 4.27 -11.32 38.56
N ILE A 304 3.10 -11.71 39.06
CA ILE A 304 1.79 -11.17 38.64
C ILE A 304 1.45 -9.78 39.24
N THR A 305 2.24 -9.25 40.17
CA THR A 305 1.87 -8.02 40.91
C THR A 305 2.40 -6.71 40.31
N MET A 306 3.38 -6.73 39.41
CA MET A 306 3.91 -5.50 38.76
C MET A 306 3.18 -5.12 37.46
N LEU A 307 2.40 -6.02 36.85
CA LEU A 307 1.74 -5.79 35.56
C LEU A 307 0.48 -4.91 35.67
N LEU A 308 -0.19 -4.93 36.83
CA LEU A 308 -1.45 -4.21 37.05
C LEU A 308 -1.28 -2.68 37.21
N LEU A 309 -0.13 -2.22 37.73
CA LEU A 309 0.14 -0.77 37.84
C LEU A 309 0.58 -0.14 36.50
N TYR A 310 1.15 -0.93 35.58
CA TYR A 310 1.56 -0.44 34.26
C TYR A 310 0.36 -0.28 33.31
N PHE A 311 -0.68 -1.12 33.46
CA PHE A 311 -1.91 -1.03 32.65
C PHE A 311 -2.78 0.20 32.97
N LEU A 312 -2.69 0.76 34.18
CA LEU A 312 -3.46 1.94 34.59
C LEU A 312 -2.86 3.27 34.09
N LEU A 313 -1.58 3.29 33.68
CA LEU A 313 -0.89 4.50 33.21
C LEU A 313 -0.91 4.69 31.68
N PHE A 314 -1.35 3.69 30.90
CA PHE A 314 -1.49 3.77 29.45
C PHE A 314 -2.96 3.82 28.97
N ALA A 315 -3.92 4.14 29.83
CA ALA A 315 -5.30 4.37 29.45
C ALA A 315 -5.52 5.78 28.82
N THR A 316 -4.69 6.14 27.83
CA THR A 316 -5.05 7.10 26.78
C THR A 316 -4.69 6.48 25.42
N ILE A 317 -5.05 5.22 25.22
CA ILE A 317 -5.02 4.55 23.92
C ILE A 317 -6.27 4.97 23.15
N LEU A 318 -6.08 5.51 21.95
CA LEU A 318 -7.10 5.58 20.90
C LEU A 318 -7.68 4.17 20.75
N ALA A 319 -8.89 3.95 21.27
CA ALA A 319 -9.51 2.64 21.36
C ALA A 319 -9.75 2.07 19.94
N GLN A 320 -8.80 1.30 19.43
CA GLN A 320 -8.97 0.51 18.22
C GLN A 320 -9.89 -0.66 18.53
N ARG A 321 -10.91 -0.86 17.67
CA ARG A 321 -11.86 -1.97 17.78
C ARG A 321 -11.12 -3.31 17.77
N PRO A 322 -11.31 -4.19 18.78
CA PRO A 322 -10.83 -5.56 18.72
C PRO A 322 -11.43 -6.30 17.52
N SER A 323 -10.62 -7.07 16.80
CA SER A 323 -11.05 -7.81 15.59
C SER A 323 -12.14 -8.86 15.87
N THR A 324 -12.30 -9.27 17.12
CA THR A 324 -13.27 -10.26 17.60
C THR A 324 -14.68 -9.69 17.86
N ILE A 325 -14.85 -8.37 17.86
CA ILE A 325 -16.13 -7.70 18.12
C ILE A 325 -16.58 -7.02 16.84
N SER A 326 -17.82 -7.22 16.39
CA SER A 326 -18.30 -6.60 15.14
C SER A 326 -18.22 -5.06 15.18
N ILE A 327 -18.18 -4.42 14.00
CA ILE A 327 -18.23 -2.95 13.90
C ILE A 327 -19.47 -2.41 14.62
N CYS A 328 -20.62 -3.05 14.39
CA CYS A 328 -21.87 -2.66 15.03
C CYS A 328 -21.77 -2.81 16.55
N ASP A 329 -21.31 -3.94 17.07
CA ASP A 329 -21.21 -4.15 18.52
C ASP A 329 -20.26 -3.17 19.18
N TYR A 330 -19.07 -2.98 18.62
CA TYR A 330 -18.05 -2.14 19.21
C TYR A 330 -18.48 -0.67 19.22
N TYR A 331 -18.86 -0.12 18.07
CA TYR A 331 -19.21 1.30 18.01
C TYR A 331 -20.55 1.59 18.68
N THR A 332 -21.48 0.61 18.72
CA THR A 332 -22.71 0.76 19.51
C THR A 332 -22.38 0.81 21.01
N GLN A 333 -21.50 -0.06 21.49
CA GLN A 333 -21.02 -0.04 22.88
C GLN A 333 -20.32 1.27 23.22
N VAL A 334 -19.46 1.77 22.33
CA VAL A 334 -18.72 3.03 22.52
C VAL A 334 -19.65 4.25 22.54
N VAL A 335 -20.66 4.29 21.65
CA VAL A 335 -21.54 5.45 21.48
C VAL A 335 -22.71 5.45 22.48
N TYR A 336 -23.29 4.30 22.76
CA TYR A 336 -24.54 4.16 23.54
C TYR A 336 -24.36 3.42 24.87
N GLY A 337 -23.16 2.92 25.18
CA GLY A 337 -22.85 2.23 26.44
C GLY A 337 -23.41 0.80 26.54
N SER A 338 -24.15 0.32 25.53
CA SER A 338 -24.60 -1.07 25.41
C SER A 338 -24.87 -1.45 23.95
N ALA A 339 -24.34 -2.59 23.50
CA ALA A 339 -24.57 -3.16 22.18
C ALA A 339 -25.91 -3.94 22.06
N SER A 340 -27.02 -3.33 22.48
CA SER A 340 -28.36 -3.93 22.31
C SER A 340 -28.85 -3.76 20.86
N GLU A 341 -29.79 -4.61 20.42
CA GLU A 341 -30.43 -4.51 19.11
C GLU A 341 -31.00 -3.10 18.85
N GLU A 342 -31.65 -2.50 19.86
CA GLU A 342 -32.19 -1.14 19.77
C GLU A 342 -31.09 -0.09 19.52
N ASN A 343 -29.94 -0.21 20.19
CA ASN A 343 -28.84 0.75 20.02
C ASN A 343 -28.06 0.51 18.73
N GLN A 344 -27.93 -0.74 18.28
CA GLN A 344 -27.35 -1.06 16.97
C GLN A 344 -28.22 -0.49 15.85
N LEU A 345 -29.55 -0.61 15.95
CA LEU A 345 -30.48 0.00 15.01
C LEU A 345 -30.31 1.53 14.99
N LYS A 346 -30.19 2.18 16.15
CA LYS A 346 -29.92 3.63 16.23
C LYS A 346 -28.60 4.01 15.57
N LEU A 347 -27.54 3.20 15.77
CA LEU A 347 -26.24 3.43 15.14
C LEU A 347 -26.35 3.39 13.61
N VAL A 348 -26.96 2.34 13.07
CA VAL A 348 -27.11 2.15 11.62
C VAL A 348 -28.01 3.23 11.01
N GLN A 349 -29.14 3.54 11.64
CA GLN A 349 -30.03 4.64 11.22
C GLN A 349 -29.29 5.98 11.20
N GLY A 350 -28.37 6.22 12.14
CA GLY A 350 -27.54 7.42 12.19
C GLY A 350 -26.54 7.49 11.04
N ILE A 351 -25.87 6.38 10.74
CA ILE A 351 -24.91 6.28 9.62
C ILE A 351 -25.63 6.54 8.29
N VAL A 352 -26.77 5.86 8.06
CA VAL A 352 -27.54 6.00 6.81
C VAL A 352 -28.08 7.41 6.67
N ALA A 353 -28.71 7.97 7.71
CA ALA A 353 -29.22 9.33 7.64
C ALA A 353 -28.09 10.34 7.37
N LEU A 354 -26.95 10.21 8.06
CA LEU A 354 -25.80 11.09 7.86
C LEU A 354 -25.23 11.00 6.44
N ALA A 355 -25.13 9.79 5.87
CA ALA A 355 -24.65 9.60 4.50
C ALA A 355 -25.57 10.24 3.46
N PHE A 356 -26.89 10.20 3.67
CA PHE A 356 -27.87 10.70 2.71
C PHE A 356 -28.10 12.20 2.78
N VAL A 357 -28.34 12.74 3.98
CA VAL A 357 -28.73 14.16 4.15
C VAL A 357 -27.62 15.05 4.71
N GLY A 358 -26.53 14.46 5.19
CA GLY A 358 -25.40 15.18 5.75
C GLY A 358 -25.69 15.83 7.12
N PRO A 359 -24.67 16.48 7.71
CA PRO A 359 -24.71 17.08 9.03
C PRO A 359 -25.36 18.45 9.08
N LYS A 360 -25.88 19.00 7.97
CA LYS A 360 -26.49 20.34 7.94
C LYS A 360 -27.63 20.50 8.96
N SER A 361 -28.22 19.40 9.40
CA SER A 361 -29.28 19.36 10.42
C SER A 361 -28.78 19.01 11.83
N ILE A 362 -27.49 18.67 12.02
CA ILE A 362 -26.96 18.20 13.31
C ILE A 362 -26.26 19.35 14.04
N PRO A 363 -26.62 19.67 15.30
CA PRO A 363 -25.97 20.71 16.10
C PRO A 363 -24.50 20.43 16.50
N SER A 364 -23.86 19.38 15.98
CA SER A 364 -22.62 18.80 16.51
C SER A 364 -21.36 19.45 15.93
N LYS A 365 -20.50 19.99 16.81
CA LYS A 365 -19.17 20.50 16.46
C LYS A 365 -18.15 19.42 16.03
N LYS A 366 -18.52 18.14 16.13
CA LYS A 366 -17.64 16.98 15.89
C LYS A 366 -17.81 16.33 14.51
N VAL A 367 -18.75 16.81 13.69
CA VAL A 367 -18.93 16.29 12.33
C VAL A 367 -18.25 17.26 11.34
N PRO A 368 -17.39 16.76 10.42
CA PRO A 368 -16.76 17.59 9.40
C PRO A 368 -17.80 18.40 8.63
N LYS A 369 -17.53 19.69 8.40
CA LYS A 369 -18.47 20.60 7.70
C LYS A 369 -18.52 20.29 6.19
N GLU A 370 -17.50 19.59 5.71
CA GLU A 370 -17.27 19.17 4.33
C GLU A 370 -18.14 17.97 3.96
N LEU A 371 -18.61 17.20 4.95
CA LEU A 371 -19.61 16.17 4.73
C LEU A 371 -20.94 16.87 4.45
N THR A 372 -21.52 16.70 3.27
CA THR A 372 -22.77 17.39 2.87
C THR A 372 -23.94 16.43 2.64
N GLY A 373 -23.67 15.12 2.55
CA GLY A 373 -24.64 14.09 2.20
C GLY A 373 -24.76 13.90 0.68
N ILE A 374 -24.94 12.65 0.23
CA ILE A 374 -24.96 12.29 -1.21
C ILE A 374 -26.08 12.98 -1.98
N LEU A 375 -27.15 13.40 -1.30
CA LEU A 375 -28.30 14.07 -1.91
C LEU A 375 -28.23 15.61 -1.82
N SER A 376 -27.12 16.16 -1.32
CA SER A 376 -26.80 17.58 -1.46
C SER A 376 -25.94 17.80 -2.71
N PRO A 377 -26.14 18.92 -3.44
CA PRO A 377 -25.17 19.33 -4.45
C PRO A 377 -23.78 19.55 -3.84
N GLY A 378 -22.75 19.12 -4.56
CA GLY A 378 -21.34 19.21 -4.18
C GLY A 378 -20.45 19.62 -5.35
N VAL A 379 -19.14 19.70 -5.06
CA VAL A 379 -18.10 19.93 -6.07
C VAL A 379 -17.04 18.86 -5.89
N GLN A 380 -16.75 18.11 -6.95
CA GLN A 380 -15.70 17.09 -7.00
C GLN A 380 -14.80 17.42 -8.19
N ASP A 381 -13.50 17.58 -7.96
CA ASP A 381 -12.49 17.89 -8.99
C ASP A 381 -12.84 19.14 -9.84
N GLY A 382 -13.39 20.16 -9.17
CA GLY A 382 -13.85 21.40 -9.82
C GLY A 382 -15.16 21.28 -10.60
N GLN A 383 -15.74 20.08 -10.71
CA GLN A 383 -17.03 19.83 -11.36
C GLN A 383 -18.17 19.84 -10.34
N ARG A 384 -19.27 20.50 -10.70
CA ARG A 384 -20.49 20.46 -9.90
C ARG A 384 -21.14 19.08 -10.02
N VAL A 385 -21.33 18.41 -8.89
CA VAL A 385 -22.01 17.12 -8.79
C VAL A 385 -23.35 17.32 -8.09
N ASP A 386 -24.43 16.82 -8.67
CA ASP A 386 -25.77 16.84 -8.08
C ASP A 386 -26.47 15.51 -8.40
N LEU A 387 -26.57 14.64 -7.40
CA LEU A 387 -27.11 13.29 -7.57
C LEU A 387 -28.61 13.22 -7.30
N LEU A 388 -29.19 14.20 -6.60
CA LEU A 388 -30.61 14.22 -6.25
C LEU A 388 -31.57 13.96 -7.45
N PRO A 389 -31.31 14.47 -8.67
CA PRO A 389 -32.15 14.20 -9.83
C PRO A 389 -32.29 12.71 -10.20
N TYR A 390 -31.30 11.87 -9.89
CA TYR A 390 -31.36 10.42 -10.12
C TYR A 390 -32.20 9.68 -9.08
N PHE A 391 -32.40 10.28 -7.90
CA PHE A 391 -33.16 9.68 -6.79
C PHE A 391 -34.62 10.14 -6.74
N ASN A 392 -34.92 11.35 -7.24
CA ASN A 392 -36.27 11.90 -7.20
C ASN A 392 -37.10 11.64 -8.48
N GLY A 393 -36.59 10.81 -9.40
CA GLY A 393 -37.24 10.47 -10.67
C GLY A 393 -37.11 11.52 -11.78
N THR A 394 -36.34 12.60 -11.58
CA THR A 394 -36.10 13.63 -12.61
C THR A 394 -35.26 13.09 -13.76
N LEU A 395 -34.23 12.29 -13.46
CA LEU A 395 -33.39 11.60 -14.43
C LEU A 395 -33.70 10.10 -14.42
N ALA A 396 -33.51 9.46 -15.57
CA ALA A 396 -33.60 8.01 -15.66
C ALA A 396 -32.48 7.37 -14.84
N SER A 397 -32.85 6.57 -13.85
CA SER A 397 -31.94 5.89 -12.92
C SER A 397 -32.14 4.38 -12.88
N THR A 398 -33.15 3.87 -13.59
CA THR A 398 -33.39 2.43 -13.73
C THR A 398 -33.69 2.04 -15.18
N ASN A 399 -33.56 0.76 -15.46
CA ASN A 399 -33.95 0.15 -16.71
C ASN A 399 -35.19 -0.71 -16.49
N LEU A 400 -36.30 -0.34 -17.15
CA LEU A 400 -37.53 -1.13 -17.17
C LEU A 400 -37.82 -1.55 -18.61
N ASN A 401 -37.80 -2.85 -18.88
CA ASN A 401 -38.03 -3.42 -20.23
C ASN A 401 -37.11 -2.82 -21.32
N ASN A 402 -35.83 -2.66 -20.99
CA ASN A 402 -34.82 -2.06 -21.87
C ASN A 402 -35.09 -0.59 -22.25
N GLN A 403 -35.84 0.13 -21.41
CA GLN A 403 -36.08 1.55 -21.53
C GLN A 403 -35.59 2.29 -20.28
N PRO A 404 -34.91 3.44 -20.44
CA PRO A 404 -34.49 4.26 -19.31
C PRO A 404 -35.72 4.91 -18.66
N VAL A 405 -35.92 4.67 -17.36
CA VAL A 405 -37.03 5.22 -16.58
C VAL A 405 -36.51 5.92 -15.33
N GLY A 406 -37.09 7.07 -15.02
CA GLY A 406 -36.87 7.74 -13.73
C GLY A 406 -37.80 7.15 -12.68
N VAL A 407 -37.24 6.70 -11.57
CA VAL A 407 -38.02 6.26 -10.40
C VAL A 407 -37.77 7.26 -9.28
N ASN A 408 -38.86 7.70 -8.64
CA ASN A 408 -38.77 8.57 -7.47
C ASN A 408 -38.61 7.71 -6.21
N TRP A 409 -37.38 7.45 -5.82
CA TRP A 409 -37.01 6.72 -4.61
C TRP A 409 -37.21 7.52 -3.31
N LEU A 410 -37.74 8.75 -3.41
CA LEU A 410 -37.93 9.71 -2.32
C LEU A 410 -39.39 10.17 -2.20
N ASP A 411 -40.34 9.48 -2.84
CA ASP A 411 -41.76 9.82 -2.84
C ASP A 411 -42.43 9.66 -1.47
N ASP A 412 -41.84 8.85 -0.60
CA ASP A 412 -42.34 8.57 0.74
C ASP A 412 -41.86 9.59 1.81
N GLY A 413 -42.13 10.88 1.56
CA GLY A 413 -41.77 11.97 2.48
C GLY A 413 -40.35 12.51 2.32
N GLY A 414 -39.64 12.10 1.28
CA GLY A 414 -38.34 12.64 0.90
C GLY A 414 -37.26 12.48 1.98
N LEU A 415 -36.51 13.55 2.21
CA LEU A 415 -35.38 13.55 3.15
C LEU A 415 -35.79 13.92 4.59
N SER A 416 -37.05 14.26 4.80
CA SER A 416 -37.55 14.72 6.09
C SER A 416 -37.42 13.68 7.20
N PRO A 417 -37.76 12.38 7.01
CA PRO A 417 -37.60 11.37 8.06
C PRO A 417 -36.15 11.21 8.54
N LEU A 418 -35.19 11.35 7.63
CA LEU A 418 -33.76 11.26 7.93
C LEU A 418 -33.26 12.50 8.68
N SER A 419 -33.68 13.70 8.25
CA SER A 419 -33.33 14.95 8.92
C SER A 419 -33.96 15.07 10.31
N ASP A 420 -35.21 14.63 10.47
CA ASP A 420 -35.92 14.65 11.76
C ASP A 420 -35.30 13.65 12.76
N TYR A 421 -34.79 12.51 12.30
CA TYR A 421 -34.03 11.60 13.13
C TYR A 421 -32.69 12.20 13.58
N LEU A 422 -31.91 12.79 12.66
CA LEU A 422 -30.62 13.41 12.97
C LEU A 422 -30.72 14.62 13.90
N THR A 423 -31.83 15.36 13.84
CA THR A 423 -32.12 16.49 14.74
C THR A 423 -32.69 16.05 16.09
N GLY A 424 -32.95 14.75 16.27
CA GLY A 424 -33.54 14.18 17.48
C GLY A 424 -35.04 14.48 17.65
N LYS A 425 -35.73 14.94 16.60
CA LYS A 425 -37.19 15.13 16.63
C LYS A 425 -37.94 13.79 16.64
N THR A 426 -37.37 12.76 16.02
CA THR A 426 -37.87 11.38 16.10
C THR A 426 -36.85 10.47 16.79
N LYS A 427 -37.34 9.40 17.40
CA LYS A 427 -36.47 8.40 18.08
C LYS A 427 -35.87 7.36 17.13
N SER A 428 -36.42 7.25 15.92
CA SER A 428 -36.00 6.33 14.87
C SER A 428 -36.34 6.91 13.51
N VAL A 429 -35.65 6.45 12.46
CA VAL A 429 -36.07 6.70 11.08
C VAL A 429 -37.30 5.85 10.82
N VAL A 430 -38.40 6.49 10.44
CA VAL A 430 -39.64 5.81 10.02
C VAL A 430 -39.94 6.26 8.61
N LEU A 431 -39.83 5.33 7.66
CA LEU A 431 -40.31 5.49 6.30
C LEU A 431 -41.73 4.93 6.27
N SER A 432 -42.70 5.66 5.73
CA SER A 432 -44.04 5.14 5.49
C SER A 432 -44.00 4.06 4.40
N ASN A 433 -44.96 3.13 4.46
CA ASN A 433 -45.01 1.99 3.52
C ASN A 433 -45.82 2.34 2.26
N SER A 434 -45.76 3.59 1.81
CA SER A 434 -46.54 4.06 0.67
C SER A 434 -45.64 4.40 -0.51
N THR A 435 -45.70 3.46 -1.47
CA THR A 435 -45.34 3.51 -2.89
C THR A 435 -43.88 3.23 -3.29
N ASN A 436 -43.75 2.14 -4.07
CA ASN A 436 -42.79 1.74 -5.11
C ASN A 436 -42.30 0.29 -4.99
N GLU A 437 -42.68 -0.41 -3.91
CA GLU A 437 -42.81 -1.87 -3.91
C GLU A 437 -44.08 -2.34 -4.63
#